data_AF-A0A2I0WYK4-F1
#
_entry.id   AF-A0A2I0WYK4-F1
#
_cell.length_a   1.000
_cell.length_b   1.000
_cell.length_c   1.000
_cell.angle_alpha   90.00
_cell.angle_beta   90.00
_cell.angle_gamma   90.00
#
_symmetry.space_group_name_H-M   'P 1'
#
loop_
_entity.id
_entity.type
_entity.pdbx_description
1 polymer ?
#
loop_
_entity_poly.entity_id
_entity_poly.type
_entity_poly.pdbx_seq_one_letter_code
_entity_poly.pdbx_strand_id
1 'polypeptide(L)' 'MKLDIPFFEGKLHIEDYMDWEGAVESFFDYMAIPEETQVKYVACRLRGGANAWWQQMLQSRQRTGRGKIRT' A
#
# COMPACT_ATOMS: atom_id res chain seq x y z
N MET A 1 -19.45 8.66 8.92
CA MET A 1 -18.15 7.96 9.07
C MET A 1 -17.37 8.19 7.78
N LYS A 2 -16.19 8.83 7.83
CA LYS A 2 -15.38 9.06 6.62
C LYS A 2 -14.50 7.82 6.44
N LEU A 3 -14.91 6.92 5.55
CA LEU A 3 -14.11 5.75 5.21
C LEU A 3 -12.90 6.24 4.43
N ASP A 4 -11.70 6.01 4.96
CA ASP A 4 -10.44 6.36 4.32
C ASP A 4 -9.41 5.27 4.63
N ILE A 5 -8.41 5.12 3.77
CA ILE A 5 -7.34 4.15 3.96
C ILE A 5 -6.39 4.66 5.06
N PRO A 6 -6.14 3.87 6.12
CA PRO A 6 -5.21 4.25 7.18
C PRO A 6 -3.76 4.34 6.68
N PHE A 7 -2.97 5.22 7.28
CA PHE A 7 -1.54 5.29 7.00
C PHE A 7 -0.80 4.11 7.62
N PHE A 8 0.26 3.64 6.95
CA PHE A 8 1.12 2.58 7.45
C PHE A 8 2.59 3.00 7.41
N GLU A 9 3.27 2.86 8.55
CA GLU A 9 4.67 3.24 8.71
C GLU A 9 5.65 2.05 8.59
N GLY A 10 5.13 0.82 8.52
CA GLY A 10 5.98 -0.39 8.50
C GLY A 10 6.33 -0.89 9.90
N LYS A 11 5.37 -0.84 10.82
CA LYS A 11 5.57 -1.31 12.20
C LYS A 11 5.80 -2.82 12.22
N LEU A 12 6.60 -3.29 13.19
CA LEU A 12 6.98 -4.70 13.36
C LEU A 12 5.93 -5.53 14.13
N HIS A 13 4.89 -4.89 14.66
CA HIS A 13 3.79 -5.60 15.33
C HIS A 13 2.84 -6.19 14.30
N ILE A 14 2.67 -7.51 14.34
CA ILE A 14 1.84 -8.23 13.37
C ILE A 14 0.36 -7.82 13.43
N GLU A 15 -0.16 -7.52 14.63
CA GLU A 15 -1.54 -7.08 14.82
C GLU A 15 -1.79 -5.73 14.12
N ASP A 16 -0.87 -4.77 14.26
CA ASP A 16 -0.94 -3.47 13.58
C ASP A 16 -0.94 -3.63 12.04
N TYR A 17 -0.26 -4.65 11.51
CA TYR A 17 -0.30 -4.96 10.08
C TYR A 17 -1.65 -5.56 9.68
N MET A 18 -2.16 -6.55 10.43
CA MET A 18 -3.42 -7.22 10.13
C MET A 18 -4.62 -6.26 10.18
N ASP A 19 -4.66 -5.39 11.20
CA ASP A 19 -5.70 -4.37 11.33
C ASP A 19 -5.66 -3.37 10.17
N TRP A 20 -4.45 -2.97 9.75
CA TRP A 20 -4.26 -2.08 8.61
C TRP A 20 -4.67 -2.75 7.29
N GLU A 21 -4.26 -4.00 7.06
CA GLU A 21 -4.60 -4.79 5.87
C GLU A 21 -6.12 -4.99 5.76
N GLY A 22 -6.78 -5.43 6.82
CA GLY A 22 -8.23 -5.61 6.83
C GLY A 22 -9.01 -4.30 6.61
N ALA A 23 -8.51 -3.18 7.10
CA ALA A 23 -9.10 -1.86 6.82
C ALA A 23 -8.93 -1.43 5.35
N VAL A 24 -7.79 -1.74 4.73
CA VAL A 24 -7.53 -1.49 3.31
C VAL A 24 -8.44 -2.34 2.43
N GLU A 25 -8.55 -3.64 2.71
CA GLU A 25 -9.43 -4.56 1.99
C GLU A 25 -10.91 -4.12 2.11
N SER A 26 -11.36 -3.82 3.32
CA SER A 26 -12.72 -3.31 3.56
C SER A 26 -12.99 -2.00 2.81
N PHE A 27 -11.99 -1.11 2.69
CA PHE A 27 -12.12 0.11 1.92
C PHE A 27 -12.29 -0.19 0.42
N PHE A 28 -11.50 -1.11 -0.15
CA PHE A 28 -11.59 -1.46 -1.56
C PHE A 28 -12.92 -2.12 -1.91
N ASP A 29 -13.41 -3.03 -1.07
CA ASP A 29 -14.69 -3.70 -1.26
C ASP A 29 -15.84 -2.70 -1.18
N TYR A 30 -15.87 -1.86 -0.14
CA TYR A 30 -16.95 -0.90 0.07
C TYR A 30 -16.99 0.19 -1.01
N MET A 31 -15.82 0.65 -1.47
CA MET A 31 -15.71 1.71 -2.47
C MET A 31 -15.68 1.16 -3.90
N ALA A 32 -15.74 -0.17 -4.09
CA ALA A 32 -15.64 -0.87 -5.37
C ALA A 32 -14.42 -0.41 -6.20
N ILE A 33 -13.25 -0.32 -5.57
CA ILE A 33 -12.02 0.16 -6.21
C ILE A 33 -11.46 -0.92 -7.15
N PRO A 34 -11.26 -0.61 -8.45
CA PRO A 34 -10.67 -1.56 -9.39
C PRO A 34 -9.25 -1.98 -8.99
N GLU A 35 -8.95 -3.27 -9.10
CA GLU A 35 -7.68 -3.90 -8.71
C GLU A 35 -6.46 -3.16 -9.32
N GLU A 36 -6.55 -2.73 -10.57
CA GLU A 36 -5.49 -1.99 -11.28
C GLU A 36 -5.15 -0.60 -10.69
N THR A 37 -5.96 -0.12 -9.74
CA THR A 37 -5.75 1.16 -9.05
C THR A 37 -5.39 1.01 -7.59
N GLN A 38 -5.65 -0.15 -6.97
CA GLN A 38 -5.50 -0.38 -5.53
C GLN A 38 -4.07 -0.10 -5.03
N VAL A 39 -3.05 -0.55 -5.76
CA VAL A 39 -1.64 -0.27 -5.42
C VAL A 39 -1.34 1.22 -5.32
N LYS A 40 -1.94 2.05 -6.18
CA LYS A 40 -1.72 3.51 -6.15
C LYS A 40 -2.31 4.11 -4.88
N TYR A 41 -3.48 3.64 -4.46
CA TYR A 41 -4.12 4.08 -3.22
C TYR A 41 -3.30 3.71 -1.99
N VAL A 42 -2.81 2.47 -1.92
CA VAL A 42 -1.94 2.02 -0.82
C VAL A 42 -0.63 2.80 -0.80
N ALA A 43 0.03 2.96 -1.96
CA ALA A 43 1.31 3.66 -2.06
C ALA A 43 1.25 5.10 -1.51
N CYS A 44 0.13 5.81 -1.72
CA CYS A 44 -0.08 7.15 -1.17
C CYS A 44 -0.26 7.18 0.36
N ARG A 45 -0.51 6.03 0.98
CA ARG A 45 -0.75 5.88 2.43
C ARG A 45 0.43 5.23 3.16
N LEU A 46 1.50 4.88 2.45
CA LEU A 46 2.74 4.48 3.08
C LEU A 46 3.49 5.71 3.63
N ARG A 47 4.07 5.56 4.82
CA ARG A 47 4.90 6.56 5.49
C ARG A 47 6.14 5.91 6.09
N GLY A 48 7.06 6.73 6.61
CA GLY A 48 8.24 6.24 7.34
C GLY A 48 9.00 5.13 6.60
N GLY A 49 9.28 4.04 7.32
CA GLY A 49 10.00 2.88 6.80
C GLY A 49 9.28 2.18 5.64
N ALA A 50 7.96 2.07 5.69
CA ALA A 50 7.18 1.46 4.61
C ALA A 50 7.28 2.24 3.29
N ASN A 51 7.23 3.58 3.34
CA ASN A 51 7.44 4.39 2.13
C ASN A 51 8.88 4.23 1.61
N ALA A 52 9.89 4.26 2.49
CA ALA A 52 11.28 4.06 2.10
C ALA A 52 11.49 2.70 1.40
N TRP A 53 10.90 1.63 1.95
CA TRP A 53 10.89 0.30 1.34
C TRP A 53 10.24 0.30 -0.05
N TRP A 54 9.07 0.93 -0.20
CA TRP A 54 8.37 1.01 -1.49
C TRP A 54 9.21 1.74 -2.55
N GLN A 55 9.82 2.87 -2.20
CA GLN A 55 10.70 3.61 -3.11
C GLN A 55 11.93 2.79 -3.51
N GLN A 56 12.57 2.09 -2.56
CA GLN A 56 13.71 1.23 -2.84
C GLN A 56 13.34 0.09 -3.78
N MET A 57 12.17 -0.52 -3.58
CA MET A 57 11.67 -1.59 -4.45
C MET A 57 11.38 -1.07 -5.87
N LEU A 58 10.81 0.13 -6.02
CA LEU A 58 10.63 0.76 -7.35
C LEU A 58 11.96 1.03 -8.05
N GLN A 59 12.95 1.58 -7.34
CA GLN A 59 14.29 1.81 -7.88
C GLN A 59 14.98 0.51 -8.31
N SER A 60 14.88 -0.54 -7.49
CA SER A 60 15.43 -1.86 -7.79
C SER A 60 14.81 -2.46 -9.06
N ARG A 61 13.48 -2.32 -9.24
CA ARG A 61 12.80 -2.75 -10.47
C ARG A 61 13.31 -2.00 -11.70
N GLN A 62 13.44 -0.68 -11.60
CA GLN A 62 13.95 0.14 -12.71
C GLN A 62 15.38 -0.29 -13.11
N ARG A 63 16.26 -0.54 -12.14
CA ARG A 63 17.65 -0.98 -12.40
C ARG A 63 17.72 -2.37 -13.03
N THR A 64 16.78 -3.24 -12.70
CA THR A 64 16.71 -4.62 -13.23
C THR A 64 15.89 -4.73 -14.52
N GLY A 65 15.49 -3.60 -15.11
CA GLY A 65 14.68 -3.59 -16.34
C GLY A 65 13.25 -4.10 -16.15
N ARG A 66 12.79 -4.29 -14.90
CA ARG A 66 11.41 -4.67 -14.60
C ARG A 66 10.51 -3.45 -14.76
N GLY A 67 9.41 -3.61 -15.49
CA GLY A 67 8.43 -2.55 -15.74
C GLY A 67 7.79 -1.97 -14.46
N LYS A 68 7.05 -0.88 -14.61
CA LYS A 68 6.28 -0.24 -13.53
C LYS A 68 5.30 -1.25 -12.91
N ILE A 69 5.11 -1.16 -11.60
CA ILE A 69 4.06 -1.92 -10.91
C ILE A 69 2.71 -1.32 -11.29
N ARG A 70 1.80 -2.19 -11.75
CA ARG A 70 0.46 -1.82 -12.21
C ARG A 70 -0.65 -2.41 -11.33
N THR A 71 -0.30 -3.42 -10.53
CA THR A 71 -1.18 -4.35 -9.81
C THR A 71 -0.46 -4.85 -8.58
#